data_AF-A0A925VWC3-F1
#
_entry.id   AF-A0A925VWC3-F1
#
_cell.length_a   1.000
_cell.length_b   1.000
_cell.length_c   1.000
_cell.angle_alpha   90.00
_cell.angle_beta   90.00
_cell.angle_gamma   90.00
#
_symmetry.space_group_name_H-M   'P 1'
#
loop_
_entity.id
_entity.type
_entity.pdbx_description
1 polymer ?
#
loop_
_entity_poly.entity_id
_entity_poly.type
_entity_poly.pdbx_seq_one_letter_code
_entity_poly.pdbx_strand_id
1 'polypeptide(L)'
;MKSLITTFYTSSRRFGVAMLTSGLLLGCEKKQVEPAAPLVAPVTADAAGDIHCPKSLPKVPGYPELECGCFEVVGLGGSKQAYVKAGATLNFLASAMMETDKMSTDYPDGSGKRMDSFNAGAAKQNWYMIRTSYPAFRGLQAKDYGRARQLNSNRKVDVAVYHAAIKRYGLDRFLAGHRNGQTGTSNPNTRDINRFRAAFRWTRDRIGSNSAYRINRVRFWVRVPELK
;
A
#
# COMPACT_ATOMS: atom_id res chain seq x y z
N MET A 1 53.40 -8.40 42.26
CA MET A 1 53.30 -7.94 43.67
C MET A 1 54.15 -6.68 43.83
N LYS A 2 53.62 -5.68 44.55
CA LYS A 2 54.21 -4.35 44.95
C LYS A 2 54.37 -3.36 43.77
N SER A 3 53.46 -2.42 43.50
CA SER A 3 52.96 -1.26 44.29
C SER A 3 54.05 -0.29 44.73
N LEU A 4 53.99 0.97 44.26
CA LEU A 4 54.01 2.14 45.12
C LEU A 4 53.65 3.44 44.37
N ILE A 5 52.70 4.15 44.97
CA ILE A 5 52.24 5.52 44.71
C ILE A 5 53.11 6.47 45.54
N THR A 6 53.44 7.66 45.03
CA THR A 6 53.84 8.81 45.88
C THR A 6 53.46 10.16 45.23
N THR A 7 52.33 10.69 45.69
CA THR A 7 52.03 12.03 46.28
C THR A 7 52.83 13.30 45.89
N PHE A 8 52.06 14.26 45.32
CA PHE A 8 51.98 15.74 45.42
C PHE A 8 53.21 16.65 45.67
N TYR A 9 53.29 17.75 44.89
CA TYR A 9 53.50 19.10 45.43
C TYR A 9 52.87 20.19 44.53
N THR A 10 52.30 21.19 45.18
CA THR A 10 51.63 22.40 44.67
C THR A 10 52.63 23.46 44.22
N SER A 11 52.28 24.30 43.24
CA SER A 11 52.53 25.75 43.30
C SER A 11 51.87 26.49 42.14
N SER A 12 51.10 27.50 42.48
CA SER A 12 50.47 28.48 41.62
C SER A 12 51.48 29.55 41.18
N ARG A 13 51.40 29.99 39.92
CA ARG A 13 51.58 31.41 39.55
C ARG A 13 51.07 31.65 38.13
N ARG A 14 50.15 32.62 38.07
CA ARG A 14 49.57 33.19 36.85
C ARG A 14 50.64 33.94 36.08
N PHE A 15 50.73 33.70 34.78
CA PHE A 15 51.06 34.72 33.80
C PHE A 15 50.04 34.60 32.67
N GLY A 16 49.29 35.68 32.47
CA GLY A 16 48.33 35.77 31.38
C GLY A 16 49.07 35.89 30.06
N VAL A 17 48.69 35.03 29.11
CA VAL A 17 48.86 35.28 27.68
C VAL A 17 47.53 34.93 27.05
N ALA A 18 46.94 35.93 26.39
CA ALA A 18 45.71 35.79 25.64
C ALA A 18 45.92 34.78 24.51
N MET A 19 45.21 33.65 24.57
CA MET A 19 45.05 32.73 23.47
C MET A 19 43.61 32.81 22.99
N LEU A 20 43.42 33.29 21.76
CA LEU A 20 42.22 32.99 20.99
C LEU A 20 42.22 31.49 20.72
N THR A 21 41.37 30.75 21.43
CA THR A 21 40.94 29.42 21.03
C THR A 21 39.42 29.39 21.06
N SER A 22 38.82 29.48 19.88
CA SER A 22 37.40 29.19 19.65
C SER A 22 37.10 27.75 20.05
N GLY A 23 36.63 27.57 21.27
CA GLY A 23 35.88 26.40 21.67
C GLY A 23 34.40 26.64 21.41
N LEU A 24 33.83 25.92 20.44
CA LEU A 24 32.43 25.51 20.53
C LEU A 24 32.27 24.13 19.88
N LEU A 25 32.27 23.11 20.73
CA LEU A 25 31.61 21.84 20.46
C LEU A 25 30.14 22.13 20.14
N LEU A 26 29.65 21.77 18.96
CA LEU A 26 28.23 21.41 18.75
C LEU A 26 28.08 20.60 17.46
N GLY A 27 27.26 19.56 17.55
CA GLY A 27 27.22 18.41 16.66
C GLY A 27 26.86 18.70 15.20
N CYS A 28 27.14 17.70 14.35
CA CYS A 28 26.41 17.50 13.11
C CYS A 28 24.92 17.38 13.44
N GLU A 29 24.21 18.50 13.37
CA GLU A 29 22.78 18.56 13.54
C GLU A 29 22.16 17.75 12.40
N LYS A 30 21.60 16.59 12.75
CA LYS A 30 20.65 15.88 11.89
C LYS A 30 19.60 16.92 11.54
N LYS A 31 19.54 17.35 10.28
CA LYS A 31 18.33 17.95 9.73
C LYS A 31 17.21 16.97 10.04
N GLN A 32 16.39 17.28 11.04
CA GLN A 32 15.12 16.62 11.22
C GLN A 32 14.38 16.89 9.93
N VAL A 33 14.30 15.88 9.08
CA VAL A 33 13.26 15.83 8.06
C VAL A 33 11.99 15.83 8.87
N GLU A 34 11.31 16.98 8.93
CA GLU A 34 9.98 17.06 9.49
C GLU A 34 9.17 15.91 8.89
N PRO A 35 8.53 15.06 9.72
CA PRO A 35 7.64 14.06 9.17
C PRO A 35 6.59 14.81 8.37
N ALA A 36 6.45 14.48 7.09
CA ALA A 36 5.39 14.99 6.25
C ALA A 36 4.08 14.92 7.05
N ALA A 37 3.43 16.07 7.26
CA ALA A 37 2.22 16.18 8.05
C ALA A 37 1.25 15.05 7.65
N PRO A 38 0.63 14.33 8.60
CA PRO A 38 -0.27 13.25 8.24
C PRO A 38 -1.36 13.80 7.32
N LEU A 39 -1.45 13.25 6.11
CA LEU A 39 -2.45 13.60 5.08
C LEU A 39 -3.89 13.19 5.51
N VAL A 40 -4.19 13.15 6.80
CA VAL A 40 -5.44 12.65 7.35
C VAL A 40 -6.37 13.83 7.50
N ALA A 41 -7.28 13.97 6.54
CA ALA A 41 -8.43 14.85 6.71
C ALA A 41 -9.21 14.42 7.97
N PRO A 42 -9.77 15.36 8.76
CA PRO A 42 -10.54 15.02 9.95
C PRO A 42 -11.70 14.12 9.57
N VAL A 43 -11.82 13.00 10.29
CA VAL A 43 -12.89 12.02 10.10
C VAL A 43 -14.09 12.48 10.91
N THR A 44 -15.20 12.79 10.25
CA THR A 44 -16.45 13.17 10.90
C THR A 44 -17.36 11.95 11.01
N ALA A 45 -17.71 11.57 12.24
CA ALA A 45 -18.79 10.63 12.50
C ALA A 45 -20.13 11.37 12.57
N ASP A 46 -21.23 10.72 12.18
CA ASP A 46 -22.58 11.25 12.44
C ASP A 46 -23.02 11.06 13.91
N ALA A 47 -24.25 11.46 14.21
CA ALA A 47 -24.84 11.31 15.54
C ALA A 47 -24.98 9.84 15.99
N ALA A 48 -24.95 8.89 15.06
CA ALA A 48 -24.95 7.45 15.34
C ALA A 48 -23.52 6.88 15.49
N GLY A 49 -22.49 7.69 15.30
CA GLY A 49 -21.09 7.27 15.31
C GLY A 49 -20.63 6.64 14.00
N ASP A 50 -21.45 6.68 12.94
CA ASP A 50 -21.11 6.15 11.63
C ASP A 50 -20.14 7.11 10.92
N ILE A 51 -19.03 6.54 10.43
CA ILE A 51 -18.02 7.29 9.70
C ILE A 51 -18.38 7.32 8.21
N HIS A 52 -18.61 8.53 7.69
CA HIS A 52 -18.99 8.80 6.32
C HIS A 52 -17.80 9.18 5.42
N CYS A 53 -18.07 9.34 4.14
CA CYS A 53 -17.14 9.95 3.20
C CYS A 53 -16.75 11.37 3.67
N PRO A 54 -15.45 11.70 3.83
CA PRO A 54 -15.02 13.04 4.24
C PRO A 54 -15.48 14.13 3.28
N LYS A 55 -15.83 15.31 3.82
CA LYS A 55 -16.24 16.49 3.03
C LYS A 55 -15.16 16.99 2.08
N SER A 56 -13.89 16.76 2.41
CA SER A 56 -12.74 17.14 1.59
C SER A 56 -11.73 16.01 1.53
N LEU A 57 -11.20 15.76 0.34
CA LEU A 57 -10.16 14.76 0.12
C LEU A 57 -8.93 15.40 -0.55
N PRO A 58 -7.71 14.99 -0.16
CA PRO A 58 -6.50 15.45 -0.85
C PRO A 58 -6.46 14.86 -2.26
N LYS A 59 -5.84 15.60 -3.19
CA LYS A 59 -5.55 15.10 -4.54
C LYS A 59 -4.57 13.92 -4.51
N VAL A 60 -4.50 13.17 -5.61
CA VAL A 60 -3.51 12.09 -5.76
C VAL A 60 -2.11 12.71 -5.92
N PRO A 61 -1.16 12.42 -5.02
CA PRO A 61 0.18 13.00 -5.08
C PRO A 61 0.89 12.68 -6.41
N GLY A 62 1.46 13.71 -7.03
CA GLY A 62 2.17 13.60 -8.31
C GLY A 62 1.28 13.43 -9.55
N TYR A 63 -0.05 13.32 -9.38
CA TYR A 63 -1.01 13.16 -10.46
C TYR A 63 -2.29 13.96 -10.20
N PRO A 64 -2.21 15.31 -10.18
CA PRO A 64 -3.35 16.17 -9.90
C PRO A 64 -4.47 16.06 -10.93
N GLU A 65 -4.19 15.51 -12.12
CA GLU A 65 -5.17 15.27 -13.18
C GLU A 65 -6.10 14.08 -12.88
N LEU A 66 -5.75 13.19 -11.94
CA LEU A 66 -6.59 12.05 -11.60
C LEU A 66 -7.77 12.51 -10.74
N GLU A 67 -8.98 12.21 -11.20
CA GLU A 67 -10.19 12.36 -10.41
C GLU A 67 -10.22 11.33 -9.28
N CYS A 68 -10.60 11.77 -8.08
CA CYS A 68 -10.74 10.91 -6.92
C CYS A 68 -11.91 11.38 -6.06
N GLY A 69 -12.45 10.48 -5.26
CA GLY A 69 -13.56 10.80 -4.36
C GLY A 69 -13.89 9.67 -3.40
N CYS A 70 -15.01 9.83 -2.71
CA CYS A 70 -15.67 8.73 -2.04
C CYS A 70 -17.19 8.83 -2.11
N PHE A 71 -17.86 7.71 -1.88
CA PHE A 71 -19.30 7.60 -1.73
C PHE A 71 -19.63 6.32 -0.94
N GLU A 72 -20.88 6.16 -0.55
CA GLU A 72 -21.32 4.98 0.19
C GLU A 72 -21.89 3.91 -0.73
N VAL A 73 -21.57 2.65 -0.44
CA VAL A 73 -22.01 1.50 -1.21
C VAL A 73 -22.69 0.50 -0.29
N VAL A 74 -23.99 0.29 -0.52
CA VAL A 74 -24.77 -0.74 0.20
C VAL A 74 -24.12 -2.12 -0.02
N GLY A 75 -23.86 -2.82 1.08
CA GLY A 75 -23.22 -4.14 1.10
C GLY A 75 -21.69 -4.14 1.12
N LEU A 76 -21.02 -3.01 0.82
CA LEU A 76 -19.55 -2.96 0.81
C LEU A 76 -18.93 -3.23 2.19
N GLY A 77 -19.55 -2.74 3.27
CA GLY A 77 -19.07 -3.01 4.63
C GLY A 77 -19.02 -4.51 4.95
N GLY A 78 -20.08 -5.23 4.59
CA GLY A 78 -20.14 -6.69 4.72
C GLY A 78 -19.08 -7.41 3.89
N SER A 79 -18.85 -6.98 2.63
CA SER A 79 -17.76 -7.52 1.80
C SER A 79 -16.39 -7.31 2.44
N LYS A 80 -16.09 -6.09 2.90
CA LYS A 80 -14.82 -5.77 3.55
C LYS A 80 -14.58 -6.62 4.79
N GLN A 81 -15.58 -6.73 5.67
CA GLN A 81 -15.51 -7.55 6.88
C GLN A 81 -15.24 -9.02 6.54
N ALA A 82 -15.89 -9.56 5.51
CA ALA A 82 -15.68 -10.93 5.09
C ALA A 82 -14.27 -11.16 4.53
N TYR A 83 -13.70 -10.19 3.80
CA TYR A 83 -12.31 -10.26 3.34
C TYR A 83 -11.30 -10.11 4.48
N VAL A 84 -11.53 -9.20 5.43
CA VAL A 84 -10.71 -9.07 6.65
C VAL A 84 -10.72 -10.39 7.44
N LYS A 85 -11.89 -11.03 7.61
CA LYS A 85 -12.02 -12.36 8.23
C LYS A 85 -11.28 -13.46 7.45
N ALA A 86 -11.15 -13.30 6.13
CA ALA A 86 -10.35 -14.19 5.28
C ALA A 86 -8.83 -13.88 5.31
N GLY A 87 -8.39 -12.88 6.07
CA GLY A 87 -6.98 -12.48 6.23
C GLY A 87 -6.53 -11.36 5.31
N ALA A 88 -7.45 -10.58 4.72
CA ALA A 88 -7.10 -9.48 3.84
C ALA A 88 -6.32 -8.38 4.57
N THR A 89 -5.28 -7.88 3.91
CA THR A 89 -4.51 -6.71 4.37
C THR A 89 -5.09 -5.43 3.79
N LEU A 90 -4.60 -4.29 4.27
CA LEU A 90 -4.94 -2.98 3.70
C LEU A 90 -4.61 -2.90 2.20
N ASN A 91 -3.53 -3.55 1.75
CA ASN A 91 -3.17 -3.63 0.34
C ASN A 91 -4.23 -4.37 -0.48
N PHE A 92 -4.72 -5.53 0.02
CA PHE A 92 -5.79 -6.26 -0.63
C PHE A 92 -7.06 -5.42 -0.73
N LEU A 93 -7.47 -4.78 0.36
CA LEU A 93 -8.67 -3.93 0.39
C LEU A 93 -8.57 -2.79 -0.63
N ALA A 94 -7.41 -2.13 -0.73
CA ALA A 94 -7.18 -1.06 -1.69
C ALA A 94 -7.25 -1.55 -3.14
N SER A 95 -6.60 -2.68 -3.46
CA SER A 95 -6.68 -3.27 -4.80
C SER A 95 -8.13 -3.63 -5.16
N ALA A 96 -8.82 -4.38 -4.31
CA ALA A 96 -10.21 -4.78 -4.58
C ALA A 96 -11.18 -3.60 -4.70
N MET A 97 -10.98 -2.53 -3.90
CA MET A 97 -11.80 -1.32 -3.95
C MET A 97 -11.62 -0.52 -5.25
N MET A 98 -10.43 -0.58 -5.86
CA MET A 98 -10.19 0.04 -7.17
C MET A 98 -10.92 -0.68 -8.30
N GLU A 99 -11.16 -1.99 -8.17
CA GLU A 99 -11.64 -2.82 -9.28
C GLU A 99 -13.17 -2.93 -9.40
N THR A 100 -13.89 -2.91 -8.27
CA THR A 100 -15.36 -2.97 -8.23
C THR A 100 -15.92 -2.19 -7.05
N ASP A 101 -17.18 -1.74 -7.16
CA ASP A 101 -17.80 -0.93 -6.10
C ASP A 101 -18.04 -1.72 -4.80
N LYS A 102 -18.42 -3.00 -4.92
CA LYS A 102 -18.78 -3.87 -3.80
C LYS A 102 -17.68 -4.85 -3.39
N MET A 103 -16.49 -4.76 -4.01
CA MET A 103 -15.43 -5.77 -3.91
C MET A 103 -15.98 -7.17 -4.23
N SER A 104 -16.75 -7.27 -5.33
CA SER A 104 -17.45 -8.47 -5.76
C SER A 104 -16.72 -9.15 -6.93
N THR A 105 -17.21 -10.34 -7.30
CA THR A 105 -16.68 -11.18 -8.39
C THR A 105 -17.74 -11.49 -9.45
N ASP A 106 -18.81 -10.69 -9.49
CA ASP A 106 -19.95 -10.75 -10.41
C ASP A 106 -19.73 -9.97 -11.72
N TYR A 107 -18.49 -9.50 -11.96
CA TYR A 107 -18.10 -8.95 -13.26
C TYR A 107 -18.05 -10.06 -14.33
N PRO A 108 -18.13 -9.71 -15.64
CA PRO A 108 -18.06 -10.69 -16.72
C PRO A 108 -16.86 -11.64 -16.55
N ASP A 109 -17.03 -12.94 -16.81
CA ASP A 109 -15.99 -13.95 -16.55
C ASP A 109 -14.63 -13.54 -17.15
N GLY A 110 -13.59 -13.60 -16.32
CA GLY A 110 -12.24 -13.16 -16.71
C GLY A 110 -12.10 -11.67 -17.00
N SER A 111 -13.11 -10.84 -16.71
CA SER A 111 -13.25 -9.48 -17.22
C SER A 111 -13.25 -9.43 -18.76
N GLY A 112 -13.78 -10.46 -19.41
CA GLY A 112 -13.75 -10.63 -20.87
C GLY A 112 -12.39 -11.09 -21.43
N LYS A 113 -11.41 -11.37 -20.56
CA LYS A 113 -10.04 -11.75 -20.93
C LYS A 113 -9.82 -13.25 -20.78
N ARG A 114 -8.81 -13.77 -21.47
CA ARG A 114 -8.42 -15.20 -21.45
C ARG A 114 -6.91 -15.33 -21.25
N MET A 115 -6.45 -16.58 -21.07
CA MET A 115 -5.04 -16.90 -20.93
C MET A 115 -4.42 -16.13 -19.74
N ASP A 116 -3.18 -15.67 -19.88
CA ASP A 116 -2.48 -14.91 -18.85
C ASP A 116 -3.14 -13.58 -18.46
N SER A 117 -4.05 -13.07 -19.29
CA SER A 117 -4.81 -11.85 -19.02
C SER A 117 -6.13 -12.10 -18.29
N PHE A 118 -6.53 -13.36 -18.07
CA PHE A 118 -7.76 -13.70 -17.36
C PHE A 118 -7.73 -13.14 -15.93
N ASN A 119 -8.75 -12.36 -15.55
CA ASN A 119 -8.85 -11.76 -14.22
C ASN A 119 -9.75 -12.57 -13.28
N ALA A 120 -9.31 -12.76 -12.04
CA ALA A 120 -10.06 -13.47 -11.00
C ALA A 120 -9.97 -12.80 -9.62
N GLY A 121 -10.95 -13.10 -8.76
CA GLY A 121 -11.05 -12.57 -7.41
C GLY A 121 -11.51 -11.12 -7.36
N ALA A 122 -11.69 -10.57 -6.16
CA ALA A 122 -12.18 -9.19 -5.98
C ALA A 122 -11.14 -8.15 -6.40
N ALA A 123 -9.86 -8.50 -6.32
CA ALA A 123 -8.78 -7.65 -6.80
C ALA A 123 -8.51 -7.82 -8.31
N LYS A 124 -9.30 -8.60 -9.07
CA LYS A 124 -9.09 -8.86 -10.51
C LYS A 124 -7.64 -9.23 -10.86
N GLN A 125 -7.03 -10.11 -10.08
CA GLN A 125 -5.66 -10.58 -10.32
C GLN A 125 -5.59 -11.33 -11.67
N ASN A 126 -4.65 -10.96 -12.52
CA ASN A 126 -4.46 -11.63 -13.81
C ASN A 126 -3.77 -13.01 -13.63
N TRP A 127 -4.10 -13.96 -14.51
CA TRP A 127 -3.62 -15.34 -14.42
C TRP A 127 -2.10 -15.46 -14.45
N TYR A 128 -1.39 -14.60 -15.20
CA TYR A 128 0.08 -14.57 -15.18
C TYR A 128 0.60 -14.37 -13.76
N MET A 129 0.12 -13.34 -13.05
CA MET A 129 0.54 -13.07 -11.68
C MET A 129 0.15 -14.21 -10.74
N ILE A 130 -1.05 -14.77 -10.91
CA ILE A 130 -1.55 -15.89 -10.09
C ILE A 130 -0.66 -17.14 -10.23
N ARG A 131 -0.49 -17.65 -11.46
CA ARG A 131 0.20 -18.94 -11.72
C ARG A 131 1.70 -18.89 -11.44
N THR A 132 2.30 -17.71 -11.52
CA THR A 132 3.73 -17.52 -11.27
C THR A 132 4.05 -17.34 -9.79
N SER A 133 3.07 -17.01 -8.95
CA SER A 133 3.29 -16.69 -7.53
C SER A 133 2.73 -17.71 -6.55
N TYR A 134 1.55 -18.27 -6.81
CA TYR A 134 0.88 -19.17 -5.87
C TYR A 134 1.38 -20.61 -6.02
N PRO A 135 1.88 -21.26 -4.95
CA PRO A 135 2.51 -22.58 -5.05
C PRO A 135 1.67 -23.65 -5.74
N ALA A 136 0.36 -23.71 -5.46
CA ALA A 136 -0.54 -24.70 -6.06
C ALA A 136 -0.75 -24.53 -7.57
N PHE A 137 -0.35 -23.39 -8.13
CA PHE A 137 -0.46 -23.08 -9.56
C PHE A 137 0.88 -22.98 -10.27
N ARG A 138 1.98 -23.21 -9.55
CA ARG A 138 3.32 -23.17 -10.13
C ARG A 138 3.46 -24.29 -11.18
N GLY A 139 4.00 -23.94 -12.34
CA GLY A 139 4.17 -24.86 -13.47
C GLY A 139 2.96 -24.94 -14.40
N LEU A 140 1.81 -24.37 -14.02
CA LEU A 140 0.66 -24.25 -14.92
C LEU A 140 0.94 -23.26 -16.05
N GLN A 141 0.33 -23.53 -17.20
CA GLN A 141 0.48 -22.77 -18.43
C GLN A 141 -0.60 -21.68 -18.53
N ALA A 142 -0.43 -20.76 -19.47
CA ALA A 142 -1.40 -19.71 -19.74
C ALA A 142 -2.80 -20.27 -20.09
N LYS A 143 -2.86 -21.41 -20.79
CA LYS A 143 -4.12 -22.09 -21.15
C LYS A 143 -4.92 -22.63 -19.96
N ASP A 144 -4.27 -22.81 -18.81
CA ASP A 144 -4.88 -23.36 -17.60
C ASP A 144 -5.62 -22.29 -16.76
N TYR A 145 -5.84 -21.09 -17.34
CA TYR A 145 -6.43 -19.93 -16.67
C TYR A 145 -7.78 -20.21 -16.00
N GLY A 146 -8.53 -21.22 -16.46
CA GLY A 146 -9.79 -21.63 -15.84
C GLY A 146 -9.66 -22.04 -14.37
N ARG A 147 -8.46 -22.43 -13.91
CA ARG A 147 -8.17 -22.72 -12.50
C ARG A 147 -8.31 -21.51 -11.59
N ALA A 148 -8.16 -20.29 -12.12
CA ALA A 148 -8.29 -19.06 -11.35
C ALA A 148 -9.73 -18.79 -10.88
N ARG A 149 -10.75 -19.41 -11.49
CA ARG A 149 -12.16 -19.21 -11.11
C ARG A 149 -12.48 -19.56 -9.66
N GLN A 150 -11.67 -20.41 -9.02
CA GLN A 150 -11.85 -20.71 -7.60
C GLN A 150 -11.69 -19.47 -6.70
N LEU A 151 -10.97 -18.43 -7.14
CA LEU A 151 -10.86 -17.16 -6.41
C LEU A 151 -12.21 -16.43 -6.36
N ASN A 152 -13.10 -16.67 -7.33
CA ASN A 152 -14.40 -15.98 -7.41
C ASN A 152 -15.40 -16.49 -6.36
N SER A 153 -15.24 -17.72 -5.88
CA SER A 153 -16.12 -18.35 -4.88
C SER A 153 -15.44 -18.58 -3.52
N ASN A 154 -14.12 -18.40 -3.42
CA ASN A 154 -13.37 -18.63 -2.19
C ASN A 154 -12.46 -17.47 -1.80
N ARG A 155 -12.97 -16.61 -0.90
CA ARG A 155 -12.24 -15.43 -0.40
C ARG A 155 -10.91 -15.78 0.28
N LYS A 156 -10.80 -16.92 0.99
CA LYS A 156 -9.54 -17.33 1.62
C LYS A 156 -8.48 -17.64 0.57
N VAL A 157 -8.87 -18.29 -0.52
CA VAL A 157 -7.95 -18.57 -1.64
C VAL A 157 -7.58 -17.29 -2.38
N ASP A 158 -8.54 -16.40 -2.66
CA ASP A 158 -8.27 -15.09 -3.29
C ASP A 158 -7.23 -14.28 -2.51
N VAL A 159 -7.44 -14.12 -1.20
CA VAL A 159 -6.51 -13.44 -0.29
C VAL A 159 -5.15 -14.14 -0.23
N ALA A 160 -5.11 -15.47 -0.12
CA ALA A 160 -3.85 -16.22 -0.06
C ALA A 160 -3.02 -16.09 -1.34
N VAL A 161 -3.68 -16.11 -2.51
CA VAL A 161 -3.03 -15.89 -3.81
C VAL A 161 -2.46 -14.47 -3.90
N TYR A 162 -3.22 -13.46 -3.47
CA TYR A 162 -2.74 -12.07 -3.43
C TYR A 162 -1.49 -11.93 -2.55
N HIS A 163 -1.50 -12.51 -1.35
CA HIS A 163 -0.35 -12.48 -0.45
C HIS A 163 0.87 -13.21 -1.03
N ALA A 164 0.67 -14.33 -1.72
CA ALA A 164 1.74 -15.04 -2.41
C ALA A 164 2.36 -14.18 -3.53
N ALA A 165 1.53 -13.45 -4.28
CA ALA A 165 1.99 -12.53 -5.31
C ALA A 165 2.83 -11.39 -4.73
N ILE A 166 2.35 -10.73 -3.67
CA ILE A 166 3.13 -9.70 -2.95
C ILE A 166 4.43 -10.27 -2.39
N LYS A 167 4.41 -11.45 -1.77
CA LYS A 167 5.61 -12.11 -1.22
C LYS A 167 6.64 -12.41 -2.29
N ARG A 168 6.22 -12.83 -3.48
CA ARG A 168 7.13 -13.15 -4.59
C ARG A 168 7.73 -11.91 -5.26
N TYR A 169 6.90 -10.92 -5.55
CA TYR A 169 7.31 -9.80 -6.40
C TYR A 169 7.74 -8.56 -5.59
N GLY A 170 7.32 -8.45 -4.33
CA GLY A 170 7.26 -7.17 -3.63
C GLY A 170 6.12 -6.30 -4.17
N LEU A 171 5.65 -5.34 -3.37
CA LEU A 171 4.46 -4.55 -3.70
C LEU A 171 4.59 -3.78 -5.02
N ASP A 172 5.71 -3.10 -5.26
CA ASP A 172 5.83 -2.22 -6.43
C ASP A 172 5.90 -2.98 -7.77
N ARG A 173 6.56 -4.14 -7.80
CA ARG A 173 6.60 -5.02 -8.98
C ARG A 173 5.31 -5.83 -9.10
N PHE A 174 4.67 -6.20 -7.99
CA PHE A 174 3.32 -6.75 -8.02
C PHE A 174 2.36 -5.78 -8.69
N LEU A 175 2.29 -4.51 -8.26
CA LEU A 175 1.37 -3.53 -8.85
C LEU A 175 1.64 -3.31 -10.34
N ALA A 176 2.90 -3.35 -10.75
CA ALA A 176 3.27 -3.28 -12.16
C ALA A 176 2.75 -4.48 -12.96
N GLY A 177 2.97 -5.69 -12.46
CA GLY A 177 2.48 -6.91 -13.11
C GLY A 177 0.97 -7.12 -12.99
N HIS A 178 0.37 -6.59 -11.94
CA HIS A 178 -1.07 -6.57 -11.75
C HIS A 178 -1.72 -5.69 -12.80
N ARG A 179 -1.14 -4.51 -13.03
CA ARG A 179 -1.58 -3.57 -14.05
C ARG A 179 -1.38 -4.09 -15.47
N ASN A 180 -0.18 -4.60 -15.80
CA ASN A 180 0.19 -4.89 -17.19
C ASN A 180 0.87 -6.27 -17.40
N GLY A 181 0.49 -7.27 -16.61
CA GLY A 181 0.93 -8.65 -16.75
C GLY A 181 2.46 -8.81 -16.75
N GLN A 182 2.96 -9.74 -17.57
CA GLN A 182 4.40 -9.99 -17.73
C GLN A 182 5.17 -8.75 -18.22
N THR A 183 4.58 -7.98 -19.13
CA THR A 183 5.20 -6.74 -19.63
C THR A 183 5.41 -5.73 -18.51
N GLY A 184 4.45 -5.62 -17.59
CA GLY A 184 4.55 -4.76 -16.41
C GLY A 184 5.61 -5.23 -15.42
N THR A 185 5.78 -6.54 -15.20
CA THR A 185 6.85 -7.03 -14.33
C THR A 185 8.25 -6.77 -14.90
N SER A 186 8.39 -6.82 -16.23
CA SER A 186 9.63 -6.52 -16.94
C SER A 186 9.92 -5.02 -17.09
N ASN A 187 8.88 -4.18 -17.22
CA ASN A 187 9.02 -2.73 -17.34
C ASN A 187 8.12 -2.01 -16.29
N PRO A 188 8.54 -1.95 -15.01
CA PRO A 188 7.66 -1.58 -13.91
C PRO A 188 7.45 -0.08 -13.73
N ASN A 189 8.07 0.76 -14.54
CA ASN A 189 8.15 2.21 -14.34
C ASN A 189 7.52 3.02 -15.47
N THR A 190 6.65 2.42 -16.28
CA THR A 190 5.89 3.17 -17.30
C THR A 190 4.99 4.22 -16.64
N ARG A 191 4.64 5.26 -17.39
CA ARG A 191 3.74 6.33 -16.91
C ARG A 191 2.40 5.76 -16.41
N ASP A 192 1.82 4.80 -17.13
CA ASP A 192 0.57 4.14 -16.75
C ASP A 192 0.70 3.38 -15.42
N ILE A 193 1.78 2.60 -15.25
CA ILE A 193 2.02 1.84 -14.02
C ILE A 193 2.25 2.79 -12.84
N ASN A 194 2.98 3.89 -13.03
CA ASN A 194 3.24 4.85 -11.97
C ASN A 194 1.94 5.58 -11.55
N ARG A 195 1.03 5.87 -12.50
CA ARG A 195 -0.32 6.40 -12.21
C ARG A 195 -1.15 5.41 -11.41
N PHE A 196 -1.22 4.15 -11.86
CA PHE A 196 -1.94 3.10 -11.15
C PHE A 196 -1.39 2.91 -9.72
N ARG A 197 -0.07 2.93 -9.55
CA ARG A 197 0.58 2.83 -8.24
C ARG A 197 0.24 4.02 -7.34
N ALA A 198 0.19 5.24 -7.87
CA ALA A 198 -0.20 6.42 -7.10
C ALA A 198 -1.68 6.36 -6.67
N ALA A 199 -2.58 5.94 -7.57
CA ALA A 199 -3.99 5.71 -7.28
C ALA A 199 -4.20 4.63 -6.20
N PHE A 200 -3.44 3.54 -6.29
CA PHE A 200 -3.42 2.48 -5.28
C PHE A 200 -2.97 3.00 -3.91
N ARG A 201 -1.83 3.72 -3.86
CA ARG A 201 -1.31 4.28 -2.60
C ARG A 201 -2.30 5.27 -2.00
N TRP A 202 -2.88 6.16 -2.79
CA TRP A 202 -3.92 7.08 -2.33
C TRP A 202 -5.12 6.33 -1.73
N THR A 203 -5.67 5.35 -2.45
CA THR A 203 -6.81 4.55 -1.98
C THR A 203 -6.47 3.82 -0.69
N ARG A 204 -5.30 3.17 -0.63
CA ARG A 204 -4.78 2.47 0.56
C ARG A 204 -4.67 3.41 1.74
N ASP A 205 -4.11 4.60 1.55
CA ASP A 205 -3.89 5.58 2.61
C ASP A 205 -5.23 6.17 3.09
N ARG A 206 -6.23 6.33 2.21
CA ARG A 206 -7.59 6.72 2.62
C ARG A 206 -8.26 5.65 3.47
N ILE A 207 -8.23 4.38 3.06
CA ILE A 207 -8.75 3.26 3.87
C ILE A 207 -7.96 3.13 5.19
N GLY A 208 -6.67 3.42 5.16
CA GLY A 208 -5.78 3.34 6.33
C GLY A 208 -5.91 4.48 7.32
N SER A 209 -6.50 5.61 6.90
CA SER A 209 -6.60 6.84 7.71
C SER A 209 -7.50 6.70 8.95
N ASN A 210 -8.41 5.73 8.95
CA ASN A 210 -9.25 5.37 10.08
C ASN A 210 -9.62 3.89 10.02
N SER A 211 -9.58 3.20 11.15
CA SER A 211 -9.90 1.76 11.23
C SER A 211 -11.32 1.44 10.74
N ALA A 212 -12.29 2.35 10.92
CA ALA A 212 -13.67 2.15 10.46
C ALA A 212 -13.77 2.02 8.94
N TYR A 213 -12.94 2.73 8.16
CA TYR A 213 -12.95 2.62 6.70
C TYR A 213 -12.58 1.23 6.19
N ARG A 214 -11.94 0.40 7.01
CA ARG A 214 -11.61 -0.99 6.68
C ARG A 214 -12.81 -1.93 6.71
N ILE A 215 -13.93 -1.52 7.31
CA ILE A 215 -15.10 -2.39 7.51
C ILE A 215 -16.44 -1.70 7.23
N ASN A 216 -16.46 -0.37 7.03
CA ASN A 216 -17.68 0.37 6.74
C ASN A 216 -18.02 0.38 5.24
N ARG A 217 -19.12 1.05 4.91
CA ARG A 217 -19.68 1.16 3.55
C ARG A 217 -19.05 2.21 2.65
N VAL A 218 -18.04 2.97 3.11
CA VAL A 218 -17.41 4.03 2.31
C VAL A 218 -16.45 3.44 1.29
N ARG A 219 -16.67 3.74 0.01
CA ARG A 219 -15.74 3.46 -1.09
C ARG A 219 -14.92 4.70 -1.38
N PHE A 220 -13.61 4.58 -1.36
CA PHE A 220 -12.69 5.54 -1.96
C PHE A 220 -12.37 5.11 -3.39
N TRP A 221 -12.34 6.05 -4.32
CA TRP A 221 -12.08 5.75 -5.72
C TRP A 221 -11.12 6.75 -6.34
N VAL A 222 -10.40 6.29 -7.36
CA VAL A 222 -9.59 7.10 -8.26
C VAL A 222 -9.89 6.63 -9.68
N ARG A 223 -10.18 7.56 -10.59
CA ARG A 223 -10.40 7.23 -12.00
C ARG A 223 -9.05 6.97 -12.66
N VAL A 224 -8.70 5.70 -12.81
CA VAL A 224 -7.56 5.27 -13.62
C VAL A 224 -8.10 4.78 -14.97
N PRO A 225 -7.64 5.32 -16.11
CA PRO A 225 -8.04 4.82 -17.42
C PRO A 225 -7.79 3.32 -17.57
N GLU A 226 -8.58 2.61 -18.35
CA GLU A 226 -8.31 1.21 -18.67
C GLU A 226 -7.11 1.08 -19.65
N LEU A 227 -6.39 -0.03 -19.59
CA LEU A 227 -5.43 -0.37 -20.64
C LEU A 227 -6.21 -0.79 -21.88
N LYS A 228 -5.94 -0.12 -23.01
CA LYS A 228 -6.42 -0.52 -24.33
C LYS A 228 -5.63 -1.72 -24.84
#